data_AF-A0A258F7C5-F1
#
_entry.id   AF-A0A258F7C5-F1
#
_cell.length_a   1.000
_cell.length_b   1.000
_cell.length_c   1.000
_cell.angle_alpha   90.00
_cell.angle_beta   90.00
_cell.angle_gamma   90.00
#
_symmetry.space_group_name_H-M   'P 1'
#
loop_
_entity.id
_entity.type
_entity.pdbx_description
1 polymer ?
#
loop_
_entity_poly.entity_id
_entity_poly.type
_entity_poly.pdbx_seq_one_letter_code
_entity_poly.pdbx_strand_id
1 'polypeptide(L)' 'DIKNESSFVGDLGADSLDTVELVMALEEEFGCEIPDEDAEKITTVQQAIDYVNSHSS' A
#
# COMPACT_ATOMS: atom_id res chain seq x y z
N ASP A 1 -16.39 -7.01 -0.26
CA ASP A 1 -16.19 -5.97 0.76
C ASP A 1 -14.72 -5.78 1.02
N ILE A 2 -14.25 -4.53 1.00
CA ILE A 2 -12.86 -4.18 1.34
C ILE A 2 -12.82 -3.88 2.83
N LYS A 3 -11.92 -4.53 3.55
CA LYS A 3 -11.69 -4.30 4.98
C LYS A 3 -10.24 -3.90 5.21
N ASN A 4 -9.98 -3.30 6.36
CA ASN A 4 -8.62 -2.91 6.75
C ASN A 4 -7.67 -4.13 6.84
N GLU A 5 -8.20 -5.27 7.27
CA GLU A 5 -7.49 -6.56 7.33
C GLU A 5 -7.32 -7.24 5.96
N SER A 6 -7.97 -6.74 4.90
CA SER A 6 -7.91 -7.36 3.58
C SER A 6 -6.50 -7.34 3.02
N SER A 7 -6.01 -8.52 2.63
CA SER A 7 -4.75 -8.65 1.90
C SER A 7 -4.92 -8.23 0.45
N PHE A 8 -4.01 -7.41 -0.07
CA PHE A 8 -4.01 -7.00 -1.48
C PHE A 8 -3.95 -8.22 -2.41
N VAL A 9 -3.03 -9.14 -2.16
CA VAL A 9 -2.87 -10.35 -2.98
C VAL A 9 -3.92 -11.41 -2.63
N GLY A 10 -4.12 -11.69 -1.34
CA GLY A 10 -4.95 -12.82 -0.89
C GLY A 10 -6.45 -12.61 -1.04
N ASP A 11 -6.94 -11.43 -0.64
CA ASP A 11 -8.38 -11.14 -0.59
C ASP A 11 -8.86 -10.29 -1.76
N LEU A 12 -8.02 -9.35 -2.20
CA LEU A 12 -8.34 -8.45 -3.31
C LEU A 12 -7.84 -8.97 -4.66
N GLY A 13 -7.01 -10.00 -4.67
CA GLY A 13 -6.51 -10.64 -5.89
C GLY A 13 -5.57 -9.75 -6.72
N ALA A 14 -4.93 -8.77 -6.08
CA ALA A 14 -3.93 -7.91 -6.72
C ALA A 14 -2.73 -8.75 -7.13
N ASP A 15 -2.31 -8.59 -8.37
CA ASP A 15 -1.06 -9.19 -8.85
C ASP A 15 0.16 -8.33 -8.48
N SER A 16 1.36 -8.78 -8.84
CA SER A 16 2.59 -8.05 -8.52
C SER A 16 2.69 -6.69 -9.21
N LEU A 17 2.01 -6.50 -10.35
CA LEU A 17 1.99 -5.22 -11.06
C LEU A 17 1.01 -4.26 -10.36
N ASP A 18 -0.16 -4.75 -9.98
CA ASP A 18 -1.17 -3.98 -9.23
C ASP A 18 -0.58 -3.44 -7.90
N THR A 19 0.25 -4.22 -7.21
CA THR A 19 0.92 -3.76 -5.98
C THR A 19 1.93 -2.63 -6.23
N VAL A 20 2.60 -2.63 -7.39
CA VAL A 20 3.53 -1.56 -7.77
C VAL A 20 2.76 -0.29 -8.12
N GLU A 21 1.68 -0.41 -8.89
CA GLU A 21 0.81 0.72 -9.23
C GLU A 21 0.18 1.35 -7.98
N LEU A 22 -0.22 0.53 -7.01
CA LEU A 22 -0.74 1.01 -5.73
C LEU A 22 0.28 1.88 -4.99
N VAL A 23 1.53 1.40 -4.87
CA VAL A 23 2.60 2.12 -4.17
C VAL A 23 2.89 3.45 -4.88
N MET A 24 3.02 3.42 -6.21
CA MET A 24 3.23 4.64 -7.00
C MET A 24 2.08 5.65 -6.84
N ALA A 25 0.83 5.18 -6.78
CA ALA A 25 -0.32 6.04 -6.55
C ALA A 25 -0.32 6.67 -5.15
N LEU A 26 0.12 5.92 -4.13
CA LEU A 26 0.28 6.45 -2.77
C LEU A 26 1.39 7.51 -2.72
N GLU A 27 2.53 7.27 -3.38
CA GLU A 27 3.62 8.23 -3.51
C GLU A 27 3.18 9.53 -4.18
N GLU A 28 2.45 9.43 -5.29
CA GLU A 28 1.96 10.61 -6.04
C GLU A 28 0.90 11.39 -5.26
N GLU A 29 -0.08 10.71 -4.65
CA GLU A 29 -1.17 11.37 -3.92
C GLU A 29 -0.67 12.08 -2.66
N PHE A 30 0.27 11.47 -1.94
CA PHE A 30 0.78 12.02 -0.67
C PHE A 30 2.11 12.77 -0.82
N GLY A 31 2.70 12.78 -2.01
CA GLY A 31 4.00 13.42 -2.28
C GLY A 31 5.13 12.81 -1.47
N CYS A 32 5.08 11.50 -1.20
CA CYS A 32 6.09 10.76 -0.46
C CYS A 32 6.88 9.81 -1.37
N GLU A 33 7.93 9.21 -0.83
CA GLU A 33 8.72 8.18 -1.50
C GLU A 33 8.75 6.97 -0.57
N ILE A 34 8.28 5.82 -1.07
CA ILE A 34 8.14 4.58 -0.33
C ILE A 34 9.26 3.64 -0.80
N PRO A 35 10.27 3.35 0.05
CA PRO A 35 11.32 2.42 -0.33
C PRO A 35 10.75 1.03 -0.65
N ASP A 36 11.34 0.34 -1.63
CA ASP A 36 10.93 -1.02 -2.03
C ASP A 36 10.82 -1.97 -0.83
N GLU A 37 11.77 -1.91 0.12
CA GLU A 37 11.77 -2.75 1.33
C GLU A 37 10.56 -2.51 2.24
N ASP A 38 9.99 -1.31 2.22
CA ASP A 38 8.79 -0.97 2.98
C ASP A 38 7.53 -1.24 2.18
N ALA A 39 7.54 -0.98 0.87
CA ALA A 39 6.48 -1.39 -0.05
C ALA A 39 6.20 -2.91 0.02
N GLU A 40 7.25 -3.74 0.06
CA GLU A 40 7.12 -5.20 0.23
C GLU A 40 6.44 -5.62 1.55
N LYS A 41 6.47 -4.77 2.58
CA LYS A 41 5.81 -5.03 3.88
C LYS A 41 4.35 -4.58 3.89
N ILE A 42 3.92 -3.75 2.94
CA ILE A 42 2.55 -3.26 2.80
C ILE A 42 1.71 -4.32 2.08
N THR A 43 1.19 -5.28 2.85
CA THR A 43 0.44 -6.42 2.32
C THR A 43 -1.08 -6.32 2.53
N THR A 44 -1.51 -5.39 3.39
CA THR A 44 -2.91 -5.17 3.77
C THR A 44 -3.30 -3.70 3.70
N VAL A 45 -4.60 -3.44 3.57
CA VAL A 45 -5.16 -2.09 3.52
C VAL A 45 -4.78 -1.26 4.76
N GLN A 46 -4.83 -1.85 5.96
CA GLN A 46 -4.46 -1.15 7.19
C GLN A 46 -2.99 -0.72 7.17
N GLN A 47 -2.08 -1.57 6.68
CA GLN A 47 -0.65 -1.25 6.64
C GLN A 47 -0.37 -0.07 5.70
N ALA A 48 -1.06 0.01 4.56
CA ALA A 48 -0.94 1.15 3.65
C ALA A 48 -1.40 2.46 4.34
N ILE A 49 -2.54 2.40 5.03
CA ILE A 49 -3.09 3.54 5.80
C ILE A 49 -2.12 3.96 6.91
N ASP A 50 -1.59 3.01 7.67
CA ASP A 50 -0.64 3.28 8.77
C ASP A 50 0.67 3.88 8.26
N TYR A 51 1.16 3.37 7.12
CA TYR A 51 2.36 3.90 6.47
C TYR A 51 2.16 5.35 6.05
N VAL A 52 1.08 5.65 5.34
CA VAL A 52 0.77 7.01 4.93
C VAL A 52 0.62 7.93 6.14
N ASN A 53 -0.16 7.55 7.16
CA ASN A 53 -0.37 8.38 8.36
C ASN A 53 0.92 8.65 9.15
N SER A 54 1.92 7.76 9.08
CA SER A 54 3.20 7.96 9.76
C SER A 54 4.18 8.85 8.97
N HIS A 55 3.96 9.00 7.66
CA HIS A 55 4.85 9.74 6.74
C HIS A 55 4.21 11.01 6.17
N SER A 56 2.91 11.22 6.39
CA SER A 56 2.22 12.49 6.09
C SER A 56 2.38 13.45 7.27
N SER A 57 3.10 14.55 7.06
CA SER A 57 3.30 15.66 7.99
C SER A 57 2.88 16.98 7.35
#